data_AF-A0A970YYL6-F1
#
_entry.id   AF-A0A970YYL6-F1
#
_cell.length_a   1.000
_cell.length_b   1.000
_cell.length_c   1.000
_cell.angle_alpha   90.00
_cell.angle_beta   90.00
_cell.angle_gamma   90.00
#
_symmetry.space_group_name_H-M   'P 1'
#
loop_
_entity.id
_entity.type
_entity.pdbx_description
1 polymer ?
#
loop_
_entity_poly.entity_id
_entity_poly.type
_entity_poly.pdbx_seq_one_letter_code
_entity_poly.pdbx_strand_id
1 'polypeptide(L)'
;MYTYSYRTPFPILFVIDPIDIKPSEGIKYSNNVFFHVKLFIIDEEIAFLGSINLTTKGMKYNVESCITIEDIEVVKKLSNFYNELMMQDYYQVNIEYWGKLLYSEPIN
;
A
#
# COMPACT_ATOMS: atom_id res chain seq x y z
N MET A 1 2.66 14.71 30.73
CA MET A 1 2.13 14.77 29.35
C MET A 1 2.59 13.50 28.66
N TYR A 2 1.67 12.62 28.26
CA TYR A 2 2.03 11.37 27.58
C TYR A 2 2.27 11.65 26.11
N THR A 3 3.26 10.98 25.54
CA THR A 3 3.57 11.01 24.12
C THR A 3 3.52 9.59 23.59
N TYR A 4 2.65 9.35 22.62
CA TYR A 4 2.58 8.11 21.88
C TYR A 4 3.46 8.22 20.63
N SER A 5 4.05 7.10 20.24
CA SER A 5 4.82 6.99 19.00
C SER A 5 4.54 5.66 18.33
N TYR A 6 4.64 5.64 17.01
CA TYR A 6 4.30 4.50 16.20
C TYR A 6 5.49 4.09 15.34
N ARG A 7 5.61 2.78 15.10
CA ARG A 7 6.66 2.20 14.24
C ARG A 7 6.09 1.06 13.43
N THR A 8 6.58 0.91 12.20
CA THR A 8 6.27 -0.23 11.36
C THR A 8 7.31 -1.35 11.58
N PRO A 9 6.90 -2.63 11.54
CA PRO A 9 7.84 -3.75 11.67
C PRO A 9 8.72 -3.95 10.43
N PHE A 10 8.34 -3.38 9.30
CA PHE A 10 9.08 -3.36 8.05
C PHE A 10 8.79 -2.03 7.31
N PRO A 11 9.56 -1.65 6.29
CA PRO A 11 9.26 -0.48 5.47
C PRO A 11 7.86 -0.62 4.85
N ILE A 12 6.96 0.31 5.17
CA ILE A 12 5.61 0.37 4.61
C ILE A 12 5.39 1.79 4.12
N LEU A 13 4.92 1.92 2.89
CA LEU A 13 4.41 3.17 2.37
C LEU A 13 2.88 3.17 2.43
N PHE A 14 2.31 4.22 3.03
CA PHE A 14 0.88 4.46 2.99
C PHE A 14 0.61 5.60 2.02
N VAL A 15 -0.21 5.34 1.01
CA VAL A 15 -0.69 6.34 0.05
C VAL A 15 -2.18 6.53 0.27
N ILE A 16 -2.63 7.78 0.32
CA ILE A 16 -4.05 8.12 0.43
C ILE A 16 -4.57 8.54 -0.94
N ASP A 17 -5.76 8.07 -1.29
CA ASP A 17 -6.48 8.55 -2.47
C ASP A 17 -6.82 10.04 -2.26
N PRO A 18 -6.44 10.93 -3.20
CA PRO A 18 -6.81 12.34 -3.16
C PRO A 18 -8.27 12.64 -2.83
N ILE A 19 -9.20 11.76 -3.23
CA ILE A 19 -10.65 11.89 -3.00
C ILE A 19 -11.01 11.75 -1.51
N ASP A 20 -10.26 10.96 -0.75
CA ASP A 20 -10.49 10.73 0.68
C ASP A 20 -9.97 11.88 1.55
N ILE A 21 -9.14 12.76 1.00
CA ILE A 21 -8.69 13.98 1.64
C ILE A 21 -9.74 15.06 1.39
N LYS A 22 -10.42 15.52 2.46
CA LYS A 22 -11.37 16.64 2.36
C LYS A 22 -10.68 17.84 1.66
N PRO A 23 -11.32 18.48 0.67
CA PRO A 23 -10.73 19.53 -0.15
C PRO A 23 -10.54 20.87 0.59
N SER A 24 -10.20 20.85 1.89
CA SER A 24 -10.00 22.04 2.72
C SER A 24 -8.64 22.71 2.52
N GLU A 25 -7.69 22.11 1.80
CA GLU A 25 -6.31 22.62 1.75
C GLU A 25 -5.78 23.01 0.35
N GLY A 26 -6.64 23.21 -0.64
CA GLY A 26 -6.22 23.79 -1.93
C GLY A 26 -5.16 22.99 -2.70
N ILE A 27 -4.93 21.72 -2.34
CA ILE A 27 -3.97 20.83 -2.98
C ILE A 27 -4.55 20.44 -4.34
N LYS A 28 -3.94 20.97 -5.42
CA LYS A 28 -4.22 20.52 -6.79
C LYS A 28 -3.53 19.18 -7.01
N TYR A 29 -4.29 18.10 -7.03
CA TYR A 29 -3.78 16.78 -7.38
C TYR A 29 -3.50 16.72 -8.88
N SER A 30 -2.27 16.40 -9.26
CA SER A 30 -1.86 16.27 -10.66
C SER A 30 -2.26 14.91 -11.24
N ASN A 31 -2.41 13.87 -10.41
CA ASN A 31 -2.66 12.49 -10.84
C ASN A 31 -3.66 11.79 -9.89
N ASN A 32 -4.92 11.67 -10.30
CA ASN A 32 -5.90 10.78 -9.67
C ASN A 32 -5.60 9.32 -10.05
N VAL A 33 -4.67 8.68 -9.34
CA VAL A 33 -4.32 7.27 -9.59
C VAL A 33 -4.96 6.39 -8.53
N PHE A 34 -5.96 5.61 -8.95
CA PHE A 34 -6.57 4.59 -8.11
C PHE A 34 -5.78 3.28 -8.21
N PHE A 35 -5.07 2.92 -7.15
CA PHE A 35 -4.31 1.68 -7.08
C PHE A 35 -5.23 0.47 -6.86
N HIS A 36 -5.47 -0.28 -7.92
CA HIS A 36 -6.21 -1.55 -7.84
C HIS A 36 -5.35 -2.80 -8.11
N VAL A 37 -4.02 -2.64 -8.15
CA VAL A 37 -3.12 -3.77 -8.32
C VAL A 37 -3.03 -4.59 -7.03
N LYS A 38 -3.04 -5.92 -7.16
CA LYS A 38 -2.62 -6.84 -6.09
C LYS A 38 -1.50 -7.70 -6.62
N LEU A 39 -0.29 -7.31 -6.26
CA LEU A 39 0.95 -7.89 -6.74
C LEU A 39 1.85 -8.18 -5.54
N PHE A 40 2.34 -9.40 -5.47
CA PHE A 40 3.38 -9.81 -4.53
C PHE A 40 4.61 -10.21 -5.34
N ILE A 41 5.78 -9.71 -4.96
CA ILE A 41 7.07 -10.10 -5.52
C ILE A 41 7.93 -10.53 -4.34
N ILE A 42 8.52 -11.72 -4.42
CA ILE A 42 9.34 -12.30 -3.35
C ILE A 42 10.73 -12.55 -3.93
N ASP A 43 11.72 -11.94 -3.30
CA ASP A 43 13.16 -12.08 -3.58
C ASP A 43 13.57 -11.84 -5.04
N GLU A 44 12.71 -11.16 -5.82
CA GLU A 44 12.84 -11.01 -7.28
C GLU A 44 12.87 -12.34 -8.06
N GLU A 45 12.43 -13.46 -7.45
CA GLU A 45 12.45 -14.81 -8.05
C GLU A 45 11.04 -15.29 -8.44
N ILE A 46 10.02 -14.88 -7.68
CA ILE A 46 8.63 -15.30 -7.89
C ILE A 46 7.67 -14.13 -7.67
N ALA A 47 6.63 -14.06 -8.48
CA ALA A 47 5.56 -13.10 -8.32
C ALA A 47 4.17 -13.74 -8.33
N PHE A 48 3.24 -13.14 -7.61
CA PHE A 48 1.84 -13.50 -7.56
C PHE A 48 1.02 -12.29 -7.97
N LEU A 49 0.25 -12.42 -9.05
CA LEU A 49 -0.59 -11.35 -9.59
C LEU A 49 -2.02 -11.86 -9.72
N GLY A 50 -3.00 -11.12 -9.20
CA GLY A 50 -4.38 -11.57 -9.26
C GLY A 50 -5.40 -10.69 -8.55
N SER A 51 -6.52 -11.29 -8.16
CA SER A 51 -7.64 -10.63 -7.48
C SER A 51 -7.51 -10.63 -5.94
N ILE A 52 -6.56 -11.40 -5.39
CA ILE A 52 -6.37 -11.58 -3.95
C ILE A 52 -5.98 -10.27 -3.26
N ASN A 53 -6.89 -9.74 -2.44
CA ASN A 53 -6.56 -8.67 -1.49
C ASN A 53 -5.83 -9.22 -0.27
N LEU A 54 -4.89 -8.46 0.29
CA LEU A 54 -4.19 -8.79 1.55
C LEU A 54 -5.10 -8.58 2.77
N THR A 55 -6.18 -9.36 2.84
CA THR A 55 -7.18 -9.36 3.91
C THR A 55 -7.50 -10.80 4.31
N THR A 56 -8.03 -11.01 5.52
CA THR A 56 -8.43 -12.35 5.96
C THR A 56 -9.44 -13.01 5.00
N LYS A 57 -10.36 -12.23 4.41
CA LYS A 57 -11.34 -12.75 3.45
C LYS A 57 -10.69 -13.15 2.12
N GLY A 58 -9.90 -12.26 1.52
CA GLY A 58 -9.19 -12.55 0.27
C GLY A 58 -8.25 -13.76 0.38
N MET A 59 -7.61 -13.94 1.55
CA MET A 59 -6.65 -15.03 1.76
C MET A 59 -7.27 -16.37 2.21
N LYS A 60 -8.51 -16.40 2.70
CA LYS A 60 -9.09 -17.63 3.31
C LYS A 60 -10.47 -18.03 2.82
N TYR A 61 -11.30 -17.09 2.38
CA TYR A 61 -12.74 -17.33 2.23
C TYR A 61 -13.26 -17.02 0.83
N ASN A 62 -12.72 -15.99 0.18
CA ASN A 62 -13.15 -15.63 -1.15
C ASN A 62 -12.59 -16.61 -2.19
N VAL A 63 -13.38 -16.85 -3.24
CA VAL A 63 -12.86 -17.46 -4.47
C VAL A 63 -12.12 -16.36 -5.23
N GLU A 64 -10.80 -16.46 -5.26
CA GLU A 64 -9.91 -15.51 -5.92
C GLU A 64 -9.12 -16.22 -7.01
N SER A 65 -8.75 -15.49 -8.07
CA SER A 65 -7.84 -15.98 -9.10
C SER A 65 -6.46 -15.37 -8.92
N CYS A 66 -5.42 -16.17 -9.06
CA CYS A 66 -4.03 -15.71 -9.00
C CYS A 66 -3.17 -16.50 -9.98
N ILE A 67 -2.27 -15.79 -10.65
CA ILE A 67 -1.25 -16.36 -11.51
C ILE A 67 0.08 -16.27 -10.76
N THR A 68 0.75 -17.41 -10.64
CA THR A 68 2.13 -17.51 -10.16
C THR A 68 3.07 -17.37 -11.36
N ILE A 69 4.10 -16.54 -11.20
CA ILE A 69 5.04 -16.17 -12.26
C ILE A 69 6.45 -16.44 -11.73
N GLU A 70 7.15 -17.38 -12.35
CA GLU A 70 8.53 -17.78 -12.00
C GLU A 70 9.53 -17.46 -13.14
N ASP A 71 9.04 -16.93 -14.27
CA ASP A 71 9.92 -16.43 -15.33
C ASP A 71 10.64 -15.17 -14.84
N ILE A 72 11.95 -15.28 -14.62
CA ILE A 72 12.76 -14.23 -14.02
C ILE A 72 12.72 -12.91 -14.79
N GLU A 73 12.59 -12.95 -16.12
CA GLU A 73 12.52 -11.74 -16.93
C GLU A 73 11.16 -11.05 -16.80
N VAL A 74 10.09 -11.82 -16.58
CA VAL A 74 8.78 -11.28 -16.25
C VAL A 74 8.76 -10.71 -14.83
N VAL A 75 9.36 -11.41 -13.85
CA VAL A 75 9.45 -10.92 -12.47
C VAL A 75 10.21 -9.60 -12.40
N LYS A 76 11.35 -9.47 -13.09
CA LYS A 76 12.09 -8.19 -13.19
C LYS A 76 11.24 -7.06 -13.79
N LYS A 77 10.44 -7.34 -14.82
CA LYS A 77 9.52 -6.34 -15.39
C LYS A 77 8.48 -5.88 -14.37
N LEU A 78 7.97 -6.79 -13.55
CA LEU A 78 7.03 -6.46 -12.46
C LEU A 78 7.71 -5.64 -11.36
N SER A 79 8.96 -5.95 -11.01
CA SER A 79 9.75 -5.14 -10.06
C SER A 79 9.98 -3.72 -10.58
N ASN A 80 10.33 -3.58 -11.87
CA ASN A 80 10.48 -2.27 -12.50
C ASN A 80 9.17 -1.49 -12.53
N PHE A 81 8.05 -2.15 -12.86
CA PHE A 81 6.72 -1.54 -12.78
C PHE A 81 6.42 -1.04 -11.35
N TYR A 82 6.71 -1.84 -10.32
CA TYR A 82 6.58 -1.39 -8.94
C TYR A 82 7.45 -0.16 -8.65
N ASN A 83 8.72 -0.15 -9.06
CA ASN A 83 9.61 0.99 -8.86
C ASN A 83 9.09 2.27 -9.56
N GLU A 84 8.60 2.14 -10.79
CA GLU A 84 8.01 3.26 -11.55
C GLU A 84 6.76 3.83 -10.87
N LEU A 85 5.92 2.97 -10.29
CA LEU A 85 4.80 3.40 -9.45
C LEU A 85 5.32 4.19 -8.26
N MET A 86 6.26 3.64 -7.49
CA MET A 86 6.76 4.27 -6.26
C MET A 86 7.50 5.59 -6.49
N MET A 87 7.97 5.86 -7.71
CA MET A 87 8.60 7.14 -8.09
C MET A 87 7.61 8.27 -8.38
N GLN A 88 6.31 7.98 -8.51
CA GLN A 88 5.30 9.01 -8.75
C GLN A 88 5.04 9.85 -7.49
N ASP A 89 4.59 11.08 -7.69
CA ASP A 89 4.24 12.01 -6.62
C ASP A 89 2.84 11.70 -6.07
N TYR A 90 2.78 10.87 -5.03
CA TYR A 90 1.55 10.58 -4.29
C TYR A 90 1.52 11.25 -2.94
N TYR A 91 0.32 11.52 -2.43
CA TYR A 91 0.17 11.93 -1.04
C TYR A 91 0.45 10.75 -0.11
N GLN A 92 1.64 10.76 0.47
CA GLN A 92 2.10 9.76 1.42
C GLN A 92 1.81 10.23 2.83
N VAL A 93 1.28 9.34 3.66
CA VAL A 93 1.15 9.59 5.10
C VAL A 93 2.09 8.71 5.89
N ASN A 94 2.64 9.29 6.96
CA ASN A 94 3.51 8.54 7.86
C ASN A 94 2.71 7.68 8.84
N ILE A 95 3.40 6.77 9.51
CA ILE A 95 2.79 5.88 10.50
C ILE A 95 2.19 6.62 11.71
N GLU A 96 2.69 7.82 12.01
CA GLU A 96 2.16 8.66 13.09
C GLU A 96 0.72 9.12 12.81
N TYR A 97 0.41 9.48 11.55
CA TYR A 97 -0.94 9.83 11.13
C TYR A 97 -1.92 8.66 11.33
N TRP A 98 -1.55 7.47 10.85
CA TRP A 98 -2.38 6.27 10.97
C TRP A 98 -2.50 5.77 12.40
N GLY A 99 -1.41 5.81 13.17
CA GLY A 99 -1.39 5.37 14.56
C GLY A 99 -2.46 6.08 15.40
N LYS A 100 -2.52 7.41 15.29
CA LYS A 100 -3.52 8.25 15.96
C LYS A 100 -4.96 7.95 15.57
N LEU A 101 -5.19 7.51 14.33
CA LEU A 101 -6.53 7.15 13.85
C LEU A 101 -6.94 5.74 14.30
N LEU A 102 -5.98 4.81 14.40
CA LEU A 102 -6.23 3.40 14.67
C LEU A 102 -6.31 3.08 16.17
N TYR A 103 -5.58 3.82 16.99
CA TYR A 103 -5.45 3.55 18.42
C TYR A 103 -5.96 4.70 19.26
N SER A 104 -6.65 4.37 20.35
CA SER A 104 -6.97 5.37 21.37
C SER A 104 -5.71 5.77 22.12
N GLU A 105 -5.51 7.07 22.32
CA GLU A 105 -4.39 7.65 23.08
C GLU A 105 -4.89 8.13 24.46
N PRO A 106 -5.07 7.24 25.46
CA PRO A 106 -5.60 7.63 26.76
C PRO A 106 -4.65 8.58 27.50
N ILE A 107 -5.21 9.51 28.25
CA ILE A 107 -4.45 10.38 29.17
C ILE A 107 -4.60 9.74 30.56
N ASN A 108 -3.49 9.28 31.16
CA ASN A 108 -3.48 8.92 32.59
C ASN A 108 -2.70 9.96 33.41
#